data_AF-A0A1M5BIZ8-F1
#
_entry.id   AF-A0A1M5BIZ8-F1
#
_cell.length_a   1.000
_cell.length_b   1.000
_cell.length_c   1.000
_cell.angle_alpha   90.00
_cell.angle_beta   90.00
_cell.angle_gamma   90.00
#
_symmetry.space_group_name_H-M   'P 1'
#
loop_
_entity.id
_entity.type
_entity.pdbx_description
1 polymer ?
#
loop_
_entity_poly.entity_id
_entity_poly.type
_entity_poly.pdbx_seq_one_letter_code
_entity_poly.pdbx_strand_id
1 'polypeptide(L)'
;METLIFQPLIDYLARVPAILSPIGTGIGDDGLWWVKFQIDIVNPLSWHVVQEFGCVINYLSLNERLPTLFYPVSPAPYLNGGPGEYLSWVIESKDKEFTPAILRQWLEGRLPNPVDQLSEWNLG
;
A
#
# COMPACT_ATOMS: atom_id res chain seq x y z
N MET A 1 -4.67 3.82 -20.93
CA MET A 1 -3.91 5.03 -20.53
C MET A 1 -3.86 5.15 -19.01
N GLU A 2 -4.98 4.99 -18.29
CA GLU A 2 -5.01 5.01 -16.82
C GLU A 2 -4.12 3.96 -16.16
N THR A 3 -4.03 2.73 -16.70
CA THR A 3 -3.16 1.69 -16.13
C THR A 3 -1.67 2.06 -16.11
N LEU A 4 -1.21 2.91 -17.04
CA LEU A 4 0.22 3.23 -17.19
C LEU A 4 0.75 4.11 -16.06
N ILE A 5 -0.09 4.99 -15.49
CA ILE A 5 0.35 5.90 -14.40
C ILE A 5 0.56 5.14 -13.09
N PHE A 6 -0.10 3.99 -12.92
CA PHE A 6 0.04 3.16 -11.73
C PHE A 6 1.17 2.15 -11.86
N GLN A 7 1.59 1.79 -13.07
CA GLN A 7 2.56 0.73 -13.29
C GLN A 7 3.83 0.87 -12.42
N PRO A 8 4.47 2.05 -12.30
CA PRO A 8 5.65 2.19 -11.45
C PRO A 8 5.39 1.93 -9.96
N LEU A 9 4.19 2.26 -9.47
CA LEU A 9 3.78 1.98 -8.09
C LEU A 9 3.40 0.50 -7.92
N ILE A 10 2.67 -0.09 -8.88
CA ILE A 10 2.32 -1.51 -8.88
C ILE A 10 3.58 -2.37 -8.85
N ASP A 11 4.54 -2.10 -9.73
CA ASP A 11 5.81 -2.84 -9.81
C ASP A 11 6.63 -2.71 -8.52
N TYR A 12 6.55 -1.55 -7.87
CA TYR A 12 7.19 -1.34 -6.58
C TYR A 12 6.49 -2.15 -5.48
N LEU A 13 5.17 -2.03 -5.36
CA LEU A 13 4.37 -2.72 -4.34
C LEU A 13 4.44 -4.25 -4.49
N ALA A 14 4.53 -4.77 -5.72
CA ALA A 14 4.67 -6.21 -5.97
C ALA A 14 5.99 -6.80 -5.45
N ARG A 15 7.00 -5.95 -5.15
CA ARG A 15 8.27 -6.36 -4.54
C ARG A 15 8.28 -6.20 -3.02
N VAL A 16 7.34 -5.47 -2.45
CA VAL A 16 7.21 -5.34 -1.00
C VAL A 16 6.84 -6.70 -0.43
N PRO A 17 7.49 -7.16 0.66
CA PRO A 17 7.18 -8.44 1.27
C PRO A 17 5.69 -8.58 1.60
N ALA A 18 5.17 -9.80 1.50
CA ALA A 18 3.79 -10.15 1.83
C ALA A 18 2.68 -9.46 1.01
N ILE A 19 2.97 -8.49 0.13
CA ILE A 19 1.94 -7.94 -0.77
C ILE A 19 1.59 -8.97 -1.85
N LEU A 20 0.31 -9.26 -1.97
CA LEU A 20 -0.22 -10.22 -2.92
C LEU A 20 -0.75 -9.53 -4.18
N SER A 21 -0.44 -10.13 -5.32
CA SER A 21 -1.07 -9.80 -6.61
C SER A 21 -2.39 -10.58 -6.80
N PRO A 22 -3.34 -10.05 -7.59
CA PRO A 22 -3.28 -8.80 -8.34
C PRO A 22 -3.53 -7.55 -7.48
N ILE A 23 -2.87 -6.44 -7.86
CA ILE A 23 -3.12 -5.11 -7.27
C ILE A 23 -4.17 -4.40 -8.12
N GLY A 24 -5.32 -4.11 -7.53
CA GLY A 24 -6.37 -3.29 -8.13
C GLY A 24 -6.03 -1.81 -8.05
N THR A 25 -6.43 -1.03 -9.06
CA THR A 25 -6.20 0.42 -9.12
C THR A 25 -7.41 1.13 -9.72
N GLY A 26 -7.55 2.41 -9.45
CA GLY A 26 -8.58 3.23 -10.06
C GLY A 26 -8.41 4.72 -9.78
N ILE A 27 -9.11 5.52 -10.57
CA ILE A 27 -9.27 6.97 -10.38
C ILE A 27 -10.77 7.22 -10.24
N GLY A 28 -11.18 7.88 -9.17
CA GLY A 28 -12.57 8.29 -8.96
C GLY A 28 -12.96 9.49 -9.84
N ASP A 29 -14.25 9.78 -9.90
CA ASP A 29 -14.78 10.94 -10.64
C ASP A 29 -14.25 12.29 -10.12
N ASP A 30 -13.76 12.31 -8.88
CA ASP A 30 -13.10 13.45 -8.22
C ASP A 30 -11.61 13.61 -8.60
N GLY A 31 -11.07 12.70 -9.42
CA GLY A 31 -9.67 12.66 -9.82
C GLY A 31 -8.74 12.10 -8.75
N LEU A 32 -9.26 11.63 -7.62
CA LEU A 32 -8.47 10.95 -6.59
C LEU A 32 -8.24 9.51 -7.01
N TRP A 33 -7.02 9.01 -6.76
CA TRP A 33 -6.67 7.64 -7.09
C TRP A 33 -6.63 6.75 -5.86
N TRP A 34 -6.80 5.46 -6.10
CA TRP A 34 -6.64 4.42 -5.10
C TRP A 34 -5.91 3.20 -5.68
N VAL A 35 -5.24 2.46 -4.80
CA VAL A 35 -4.74 1.11 -5.06
C VAL A 35 -5.24 0.18 -3.97
N LYS A 36 -5.55 -1.07 -4.33
CA LYS A 36 -6.09 -2.09 -3.43
C LYS A 36 -5.35 -3.41 -3.64
N PHE A 37 -4.91 -4.01 -2.54
CA PHE A 37 -4.18 -5.28 -2.57
C PHE A 37 -4.47 -6.09 -1.31
N GLN A 38 -4.03 -7.34 -1.29
CA GLN A 38 -4.04 -8.16 -0.08
C GLN A 38 -2.63 -8.20 0.51
N ILE A 39 -2.56 -8.40 1.83
CA ILE A 39 -1.32 -8.71 2.52
C ILE A 39 -1.46 -10.15 3.02
N ASP A 40 -0.47 -10.98 2.74
CA ASP A 40 -0.39 -12.35 3.24
C ASP A 40 -0.19 -12.34 4.76
N ILE A 41 -1.28 -12.37 5.53
CA ILE A 41 -1.23 -12.26 6.99
C ILE A 41 -0.49 -13.39 7.70
N VAL A 42 -0.12 -14.48 7.00
CA VAL A 42 0.70 -15.56 7.59
C VAL A 42 2.21 -15.35 7.38
N ASN A 43 2.60 -14.43 6.49
CA ASN A 43 4.00 -14.10 6.28
C ASN A 43 4.58 -13.38 7.52
N PRO A 44 5.77 -13.76 8.01
CA PRO A 44 6.39 -13.14 9.20
C PRO A 44 6.60 -11.62 9.11
N LEU A 45 6.74 -11.09 7.89
CA LEU A 45 7.00 -9.66 7.66
C LEU A 45 5.73 -8.82 7.49
N SER A 46 4.54 -9.42 7.48
CA SER A 46 3.29 -8.71 7.17
C SER A 46 2.99 -7.56 8.10
N TRP A 47 3.24 -7.76 9.40
CA TRP A 47 3.00 -6.70 10.39
C TRP A 47 4.09 -5.63 10.37
N HIS A 48 5.31 -5.97 9.95
CA HIS A 48 6.37 -4.98 9.68
C HIS A 48 5.95 -4.09 8.49
N VAL A 49 5.44 -4.69 7.41
CA VAL A 49 4.91 -3.96 6.26
C VAL A 49 3.75 -3.04 6.65
N VAL A 50 2.78 -3.55 7.44
CA VAL A 50 1.66 -2.75 7.93
C VAL A 50 2.14 -1.58 8.81
N GLN A 51 3.12 -1.81 9.69
CA GLN A 51 3.71 -0.78 10.55
C GLN A 51 4.42 0.30 9.72
N GLU A 52 5.28 -0.10 8.79
CA GLU A 52 6.03 0.82 7.93
C GLU A 52 5.11 1.61 7.00
N PHE A 53 4.11 0.96 6.40
CA PHE A 53 3.11 1.66 5.57
C PHE A 53 2.26 2.61 6.42
N GLY A 54 1.84 2.16 7.61
CA GLY A 54 1.11 3.00 8.57
C GLY A 54 1.91 4.22 9.00
N CYS A 55 3.23 4.09 9.13
CA CYS A 55 4.14 5.21 9.28
C CYS A 55 4.16 6.03 7.97
N VAL A 56 4.87 5.60 6.94
CA VAL A 56 5.15 6.42 5.74
C VAL A 56 3.91 6.99 5.07
N ILE A 57 2.85 6.20 4.89
CA ILE A 57 1.68 6.57 4.07
C ILE A 57 0.70 7.47 4.84
N ASN A 58 0.50 7.22 6.14
CA ASN A 58 -0.42 8.04 6.94
C ASN A 58 0.31 9.19 7.66
N TYR A 59 1.54 8.97 8.11
CA TYR A 59 2.33 9.84 8.99
C TYR A 59 3.83 9.71 8.77
N LEU A 60 4.44 10.65 8.05
CA LEU A 60 5.89 10.66 7.89
C LEU A 60 6.63 10.99 9.19
N SER A 61 5.96 11.71 10.10
CA SER A 61 6.42 12.02 11.45
C SER A 61 5.26 12.56 12.30
N LEU A 62 5.52 12.95 13.56
CA LEU A 62 4.57 13.71 14.38
C LEU A 62 4.10 15.02 13.71
N ASN A 63 4.81 15.52 12.70
CA ASN A 63 4.64 16.87 12.14
C ASN A 63 4.28 16.92 10.65
N GLU A 64 4.37 15.81 9.91
CA GLU A 64 4.11 15.79 8.46
C GLU A 64 3.20 14.62 8.08
N ARG A 65 2.05 14.94 7.48
CA ARG A 65 1.07 13.97 6.97
C ARG A 65 1.08 14.03 5.45
N LEU A 66 1.27 12.88 4.80
CA LEU A 66 0.99 12.78 3.37
C LEU A 66 -0.51 12.95 3.13
N PRO A 67 -0.93 13.48 1.97
CA PRO A 67 -2.33 13.54 1.59
C PRO A 67 -2.80 12.15 1.09
N THR A 68 -2.54 11.10 1.87
CA THR A 68 -2.91 9.71 1.57
C THR A 68 -3.45 9.03 2.80
N LEU A 69 -4.26 7.99 2.61
CA LEU A 69 -4.71 7.09 3.67
C LEU A 69 -4.36 5.66 3.32
N PHE A 70 -3.96 4.89 4.33
CA PHE A 70 -3.76 3.44 4.30
C PHE A 70 -4.62 2.78 5.37
N TYR A 71 -5.56 1.93 4.96
CA TYR A 71 -6.53 1.31 5.86
C TYR A 71 -7.05 -0.05 5.35
N PRO A 72 -7.52 -0.93 6.25
CA PRO A 72 -8.12 -2.19 5.87
C PRO A 72 -9.54 -2.01 5.32
N VAL A 73 -9.90 -2.84 4.35
CA VAL A 73 -11.28 -2.98 3.85
C VAL A 73 -11.63 -4.46 3.73
N SER A 74 -12.91 -4.78 3.95
CA SER A 74 -13.44 -6.13 3.78
C SER A 74 -14.79 -6.02 3.07
N PRO A 75 -15.17 -6.98 2.21
CA PRO A 75 -16.49 -6.99 1.62
C PRO A 75 -17.58 -7.20 2.68
N ALA A 76 -18.84 -7.05 2.25
CA ALA A 76 -19.98 -7.09 3.15
C ALA A 76 -20.09 -8.43 3.91
N PRO A 77 -20.63 -8.43 5.16
CA PRO A 77 -20.57 -9.58 6.08
C PRO A 77 -21.20 -10.89 5.60
N TYR A 78 -22.00 -10.89 4.53
CA TYR A 78 -22.65 -12.08 3.99
C TYR A 78 -21.72 -12.95 3.12
N LEU A 79 -20.51 -12.46 2.82
CA LEU A 79 -19.44 -13.28 2.24
C LEU A 79 -18.70 -13.99 3.37
N ASN A 80 -18.95 -15.31 3.50
CA ASN A 80 -18.34 -16.14 4.54
C ASN A 80 -16.86 -16.41 4.20
N GLY A 81 -15.94 -15.91 5.02
CA GLY A 81 -14.55 -16.39 5.09
C GLY A 81 -13.66 -15.50 5.96
N GLY A 82 -12.42 -15.94 6.15
CA GLY A 82 -11.49 -15.29 7.09
C GLY A 82 -10.74 -14.10 6.49
N PRO A 83 -9.94 -13.39 7.32
CA PRO A 83 -9.06 -12.33 6.86
C PRO A 83 -8.11 -12.75 5.72
N GLY A 84 -7.66 -14.01 5.68
CA GLY A 84 -6.84 -14.51 4.57
C GLY A 84 -7.55 -14.53 3.20
N GLU A 85 -8.88 -14.55 3.19
CA GLU A 85 -9.68 -14.60 1.97
C GLU A 85 -10.24 -13.22 1.59
N TYR A 86 -10.64 -12.43 2.59
CA TYR A 86 -11.47 -11.26 2.38
C TYR A 86 -10.92 -9.95 2.96
N LEU A 87 -9.80 -9.99 3.70
CA LEU A 87 -9.13 -8.75 4.09
C LEU A 87 -8.35 -8.21 2.90
N SER A 88 -8.58 -6.94 2.59
CA SER A 88 -7.76 -6.17 1.66
C SER A 88 -7.31 -4.89 2.34
N TRP A 89 -6.34 -4.24 1.74
CA TRP A 89 -5.83 -2.95 2.16
C TRP A 89 -5.97 -1.97 1.00
N VAL A 90 -6.33 -0.74 1.33
CA VAL A 90 -6.45 0.36 0.37
C VAL A 90 -5.42 1.42 0.72
N ILE A 91 -4.73 1.91 -0.31
CA ILE A 91 -4.08 3.22 -0.27
C ILE A 91 -4.88 4.14 -1.18
N GLU A 92 -5.33 5.29 -0.68
CA GLU A 92 -6.03 6.30 -1.49
C GLU A 92 -5.45 7.69 -1.27
N SER A 93 -5.49 8.51 -2.32
CA SER A 93 -5.11 9.91 -2.24
C SER A 93 -6.24 10.80 -1.71
N LYS A 94 -5.87 11.90 -1.08
CA LYS A 94 -6.70 13.04 -0.71
C LYS A 94 -6.35 14.31 -1.48
N ASP A 95 -5.37 14.21 -2.38
CA ASP A 95 -4.93 15.31 -3.25
C ASP A 95 -4.64 14.78 -4.65
N LYS A 96 -5.28 15.38 -5.66
CA LYS A 96 -5.11 15.02 -7.08
C LYS A 96 -3.70 15.31 -7.60
N GLU A 97 -2.99 16.26 -7.00
CA GLU A 97 -1.61 16.60 -7.38
C GLU A 97 -0.61 15.58 -6.81
N PHE A 98 -1.00 14.86 -5.75
CA PHE A 98 -0.21 13.79 -5.18
C PHE A 98 -0.40 12.51 -5.98
N THR A 99 0.45 12.27 -6.98
CA THR A 99 0.30 11.15 -7.93
C THR A 99 0.80 9.80 -7.38
N PRO A 100 0.41 8.65 -8.00
CA PRO A 100 0.98 7.34 -7.65
C PRO A 100 2.51 7.27 -7.75
N ALA A 101 3.09 8.00 -8.72
CA ALA A 101 4.53 8.08 -8.89
C ALA A 101 5.21 8.82 -7.72
N ILE A 102 4.57 9.87 -7.18
CA ILE A 102 5.06 10.57 -6.00
C ILE A 102 5.04 9.61 -4.80
N LEU A 103 3.93 8.88 -4.56
CA LEU A 103 3.88 7.90 -3.47
C LEU A 103 5.04 6.88 -3.58
N ARG A 104 5.31 6.35 -4.77
CA ARG A 104 6.41 5.43 -5.00
C ARG A 104 7.76 6.00 -4.54
N GLN A 105 8.05 7.26 -4.86
CA GLN A 105 9.28 7.93 -4.44
C GLN A 105 9.37 8.07 -2.92
N TRP A 106 8.25 8.38 -2.25
CA TRP A 106 8.20 8.47 -0.80
C TRP A 106 8.47 7.13 -0.13
N LEU A 107 7.89 6.04 -0.64
CA LEU A 107 8.11 4.68 -0.16
C LEU A 107 9.57 4.25 -0.38
N GLU A 108 10.08 4.40 -1.60
CA GLU A 108 11.46 4.02 -1.94
C GLU A 108 12.52 4.77 -1.12
N GLY A 109 12.25 6.02 -0.73
CA GLY A 109 13.15 6.81 0.11
C GLY A 109 13.10 6.48 1.61
N ARG A 110 12.18 5.61 2.08
CA ARG A 110 11.92 5.39 3.51
C ARG A 110 11.83 3.94 3.93
N LEU A 111 11.33 3.09 3.05
CA LEU A 111 11.33 1.65 3.25
C LEU A 111 12.73 1.10 2.97
N PRO A 112 12.99 -0.16 3.34
CA PRO A 112 14.19 -0.86 2.91
C PRO A 112 14.49 -0.65 1.43
N ASN A 113 15.77 -0.44 1.12
CA ASN A 113 16.24 -0.24 -0.24
C ASN A 113 17.47 -1.14 -0.50
N PRO A 114 17.32 -2.23 -1.29
CA PRO A 114 16.14 -2.55 -2.10
C PRO A 114 14.98 -3.13 -1.28
N VAL A 115 13.75 -2.87 -1.72
CA VAL A 115 12.51 -3.14 -0.96
C VAL A 115 12.21 -4.62 -0.79
N ASP A 116 12.76 -5.47 -1.63
CA ASP A 116 12.66 -6.93 -1.59
C ASP A 116 13.77 -7.59 -0.74
N GLN A 117 14.67 -6.81 -0.15
CA GLN A 117 15.70 -7.34 0.74
C GLN A 117 15.11 -7.69 2.12
N LEU A 118 14.64 -8.93 2.29
CA LEU A 118 13.91 -9.40 3.47
C LEU A 118 14.66 -9.17 4.81
N SER A 119 15.99 -9.21 4.81
CA SER A 119 16.80 -8.98 6.01
C SER A 119 16.68 -7.57 6.58
N GLU A 120 16.44 -6.58 5.73
CA GLU A 120 16.33 -5.17 6.10
C GLU A 120 14.95 -4.82 6.71
N TRP A 121 13.98 -5.74 6.62
CA TRP A 121 12.64 -5.56 7.20
C TRP A 121 12.53 -6.01 8.66
N ASN A 122 13.55 -6.70 9.19
CA ASN A 122 13.57 -7.23 10.56
C ASN A 122 14.27 -6.27 11.56
N LEU A 123 14.11 -4.96 11.40
CA LEU A 123 14.69 -3.99 12.32
C LEU A 123 13.84 -3.92 13.62
N GLY A 124 14.02 -4.92 14.47
CA GLY A 124 13.45 -5.04 15.82
C GLY A 124 14.38 -5.80 16.75
#